data_AF-A0A920J5Z4-F1
#
_entry.id   AF-A0A920J5Z4-F1
#
_cell.length_a   1.000
_cell.length_b   1.000
_cell.length_c   1.000
_cell.angle_alpha   90.00
_cell.angle_beta   90.00
_cell.angle_gamma   90.00
#
_symmetry.space_group_name_H-M   'P 1'
#
loop_
_entity.id
_entity.type
_entity.pdbx_description
1 polymer ?
#
loop_
_entity_poly.entity_id
_entity_poly.type
_entity_poly.pdbx_seq_one_letter_code
_entity_poly.pdbx_strand_id
1 'polypeptide(L)'
;MNDSEELWDKRYSDNPVLNPPSEFLEEFEQYLPTQGTCVDIAGGNGRNALWFAKKGYTTSVIDISSVALNQQRRAPNLKKWNLNAYIGTLRRTFFHQNEHGI
;
A
#
# COMPACT_ATOMS: atom_id res chain seq x y z
N MET A 1 -9.18 11.42 17.72
CA MET A 1 -9.13 10.57 16.51
C MET A 1 -10.07 11.18 15.49
N ASN A 2 -9.73 11.07 14.20
CA ASN A 2 -10.60 11.56 13.13
C ASN A 2 -11.71 10.52 12.90
N ASP A 3 -12.97 10.94 12.71
CA ASP A 3 -14.11 10.03 12.45
C ASP A 3 -13.81 9.02 11.31
N SER A 4 -13.03 9.43 10.32
CA SER A 4 -12.60 8.56 9.23
C SER A 4 -11.64 7.45 9.65
N GLU A 5 -10.71 7.72 10.57
CA GLU A 5 -9.73 6.74 11.05
C GLU A 5 -10.44 5.60 11.79
N GLU A 6 -11.34 5.94 12.72
CA GLU A 6 -12.12 4.96 13.50
C GLU A 6 -13.01 4.11 12.60
N LEU A 7 -13.65 4.72 11.60
CA LEU A 7 -14.46 4.01 10.61
C LEU A 7 -13.66 2.95 9.87
N TRP A 8 -12.47 3.30 9.36
CA TRP A 8 -11.63 2.39 8.61
C TRP A 8 -10.97 1.34 9.50
N ASP A 9 -10.53 1.72 10.71
CA ASP A 9 -10.02 0.78 11.70
C ASP A 9 -11.06 -0.29 12.05
N LYS A 10 -12.32 0.11 12.24
CA LYS A 10 -13.42 -0.84 12.45
C LYS A 10 -13.61 -1.76 11.25
N ARG A 11 -13.65 -1.20 10.03
CA ARG A 11 -13.85 -1.99 8.81
C ARG A 11 -12.75 -3.05 8.62
N TYR A 12 -11.49 -2.70 8.84
CA TYR A 12 -10.39 -3.65 8.74
C TYR A 12 -10.39 -4.64 9.91
N SER A 13 -10.77 -4.22 11.12
CA SER A 13 -10.92 -5.13 12.25
C SER A 13 -11.95 -6.23 11.98
N ASP A 14 -13.09 -5.86 11.38
CA ASP A 14 -14.18 -6.78 11.06
C ASP A 14 -13.83 -7.73 9.89
N ASN A 15 -12.94 -7.31 8.99
CA ASN A 15 -12.51 -8.11 7.85
C ASN A 15 -10.97 -8.07 7.64
N PRO A 16 -10.21 -8.92 8.34
CA PRO A 16 -8.75 -8.91 8.29
C PRO A 16 -8.17 -9.62 7.07
N VAL A 17 -9.02 -10.18 6.20
CA VAL A 17 -8.57 -10.98 5.06
C VAL A 17 -8.02 -10.08 3.97
N LEU A 18 -6.83 -10.43 3.46
CA LEU A 18 -6.26 -9.78 2.29
C LEU A 18 -7.02 -10.24 1.04
N ASN A 19 -7.72 -9.32 0.40
CA ASN A 19 -8.36 -9.59 -0.88
C ASN A 19 -7.31 -9.78 -1.99
N PRO A 20 -7.67 -10.46 -3.09
CA PRO A 20 -6.89 -10.43 -4.32
C PRO A 20 -6.61 -8.98 -4.78
N PRO A 21 -5.51 -8.75 -5.53
CA PRO A 21 -5.26 -7.46 -6.16
C PRO A 21 -6.42 -7.05 -7.07
N SER A 22 -6.49 -5.76 -7.41
CA SER A 22 -7.46 -5.30 -8.40
C SER A 22 -7.24 -5.99 -9.74
N GLU A 23 -8.30 -6.51 -10.36
CA GLU A 23 -8.25 -7.11 -11.72
C GLU A 23 -7.67 -6.12 -12.75
N PHE A 24 -7.92 -4.82 -12.55
CA PHE A 24 -7.33 -3.75 -13.36
C PHE A 24 -5.79 -3.81 -13.41
N LEU A 25 -5.12 -4.21 -12.33
CA LEU A 25 -3.66 -4.31 -12.34
C LEU A 25 -3.17 -5.43 -13.25
N GLU A 26 -3.92 -6.53 -13.31
CA GLU A 26 -3.59 -7.68 -14.16
C GLU A 26 -3.88 -7.35 -15.64
N GLU A 27 -5.00 -6.68 -15.92
CA GLU A 27 -5.38 -6.28 -17.28
C GLU A 27 -4.38 -5.29 -17.91
N PHE A 28 -3.88 -4.34 -17.11
CA PHE A 28 -2.98 -3.29 -17.58
C PHE A 28 -1.49 -3.58 -17.32
N GLU A 29 -1.14 -4.78 -16.85
CA GLU A 29 0.24 -5.14 -16.50
C GLU A 29 1.23 -4.84 -17.63
N GLN A 30 0.85 -5.12 -18.88
CA GLN A 30 1.69 -4.91 -20.07
C GLN A 30 2.12 -3.44 -20.30
N TYR A 31 1.40 -2.48 -19.72
CA TYR A 31 1.69 -1.05 -19.84
C TYR A 31 2.55 -0.53 -18.68
N LEU A 32 2.77 -1.35 -17.67
CA LEU A 32 3.56 -1.00 -16.51
C LEU A 32 5.04 -1.31 -16.78
N PRO A 33 5.97 -0.53 -16.19
CA PRO A 33 7.38 -0.90 -16.16
C PRO A 33 7.59 -2.32 -15.59
N THR A 34 8.70 -2.97 -15.92
CA THR A 34 9.00 -4.28 -15.32
C THR A 34 9.50 -4.18 -13.88
N GLN A 35 9.94 -2.98 -13.45
CA GLN A 35 10.37 -2.66 -12.09
C GLN A 35 10.31 -1.15 -11.86
N GLY A 36 10.39 -0.70 -10.61
CA GLY A 36 10.44 0.71 -10.26
C GLY A 36 10.01 0.99 -8.83
N THR A 37 9.57 2.23 -8.57
CA THR A 37 9.01 2.64 -7.28
C THR A 37 7.49 2.83 -7.43
N CYS A 38 6.73 2.31 -6.48
CA CYS A 38 5.26 2.42 -6.45
C CYS A 38 4.79 2.92 -5.08
N VAL A 39 3.77 3.79 -5.06
CA VAL A 39 3.11 4.22 -3.84
C VAL A 39 1.61 3.92 -3.95
N ASP A 40 1.11 3.09 -3.04
CA ASP A 40 -0.30 2.72 -2.91
C ASP A 40 -0.97 3.58 -1.84
N ILE A 41 -1.75 4.56 -2.29
CA ILE A 41 -2.38 5.58 -1.45
C ILE A 41 -3.77 5.11 -1.04
N ALA A 42 -4.09 5.21 0.27
CA ALA A 42 -5.28 4.60 0.86
C ALA A 42 -5.35 3.10 0.53
N GLY A 43 -4.17 2.45 0.52
CA GLY A 43 -4.00 1.07 0.06
C GLY A 43 -4.46 0.02 1.07
N GLY A 44 -4.93 0.42 2.25
CA GLY A 44 -5.49 -0.46 3.24
C GLY A 44 -4.49 -1.45 3.80
N ASN A 45 -4.88 -2.73 3.79
CA ASN A 45 -3.99 -3.84 4.14
C ASN A 45 -3.01 -4.23 3.02
N GLY A 46 -2.92 -3.42 1.95
CA GLY A 46 -1.84 -3.46 0.97
C GLY A 46 -1.97 -4.51 -0.12
N ARG A 47 -3.19 -4.87 -0.52
CA ARG A 47 -3.42 -5.91 -1.55
C ARG A 47 -2.74 -5.60 -2.89
N ASN A 48 -2.82 -4.34 -3.33
CA ASN A 48 -2.22 -3.88 -4.58
C ASN A 48 -0.72 -3.63 -4.38
N ALA A 49 -0.36 -2.99 -3.27
CA ALA A 49 1.04 -2.79 -2.89
C ALA A 49 1.86 -4.10 -2.91
N LEU A 50 1.30 -5.19 -2.38
CA LEU A 50 1.94 -6.50 -2.40
C LEU A 50 2.09 -7.08 -3.82
N TRP A 51 1.12 -6.82 -4.70
CA TRP A 51 1.20 -7.25 -6.10
C TRP A 51 2.38 -6.60 -6.82
N PHE A 52 2.54 -5.28 -6.68
CA PHE A 52 3.70 -4.55 -7.22
C PHE A 52 5.03 -5.04 -6.62
N ALA A 53 5.08 -5.21 -5.30
CA ALA A 53 6.31 -5.66 -4.64
C ALA A 53 6.74 -7.07 -5.10
N LYS A 54 5.79 -7.95 -5.41
CA LYS A 54 6.06 -9.28 -6.00
C LYS A 54 6.63 -9.22 -7.42
N LYS A 55 6.35 -8.14 -8.15
CA LYS A 55 6.82 -7.90 -9.52
C LYS A 55 8.17 -7.17 -9.57
N GLY A 56 8.82 -6.92 -8.43
CA GLY A 56 10.15 -6.30 -8.37
C GLY A 56 10.13 -4.80 -8.08
N TYR A 57 8.97 -4.23 -7.76
CA TYR A 57 8.90 -2.83 -7.34
C TYR A 57 9.35 -2.64 -5.90
N THR A 58 9.95 -1.48 -5.63
CA THR A 58 10.01 -0.93 -4.27
C THR A 58 8.69 -0.23 -4.01
N THR A 59 7.87 -0.80 -3.15
CA THR A 59 6.49 -0.35 -2.94
C THR A 59 6.30 0.19 -1.54
N SER A 60 5.54 1.27 -1.43
CA SER A 60 5.11 1.84 -0.17
C SER A 60 3.58 1.88 -0.13
N VAL A 61 2.98 1.42 0.97
CA VAL A 61 1.54 1.61 1.22
C VAL A 61 1.34 2.68 2.29
N ILE A 62 0.39 3.58 2.03
CA ILE A 62 -0.02 4.64 2.95
C ILE A 62 -1.50 4.46 3.24
N ASP A 63 -1.87 4.37 4.51
CA ASP A 63 -3.27 4.35 4.92
C ASP A 63 -3.45 5.11 6.25
N ILE A 64 -4.67 5.60 6.49
CA ILE A 64 -5.03 6.23 7.76
C ILE A 64 -5.28 5.17 8.83
N SER A 65 -5.72 3.98 8.44
CA SER A 65 -6.04 2.88 9.35
C SER A 65 -4.76 2.20 9.82
N SER A 66 -4.44 2.40 11.09
CA SER A 66 -3.34 1.69 11.74
C SER A 66 -3.60 0.17 11.79
N VAL A 67 -4.87 -0.23 11.90
CA VAL A 67 -5.31 -1.63 11.88
C VAL A 67 -4.98 -2.29 10.54
N ALA A 68 -5.32 -1.63 9.42
CA ALA A 68 -5.05 -2.16 8.08
C ALA A 68 -3.55 -2.40 7.86
N LEU A 69 -2.71 -1.43 8.23
CA LEU A 69 -1.27 -1.53 8.08
C LEU A 69 -0.65 -2.56 9.04
N ASN A 70 -1.24 -2.79 10.21
CA ASN A 70 -0.82 -3.85 11.13
C ASN A 70 -1.14 -5.24 10.57
N GLN A 71 -2.29 -5.43 9.92
CA GLN A 71 -2.62 -6.68 9.24
C GLN A 71 -1.63 -6.96 8.12
N GLN A 72 -1.32 -5.92 7.33
CA GLN A 72 -0.29 -5.98 6.31
C GLN A 72 1.02 -6.48 6.93
N ARG A 73 1.57 -5.78 7.95
CA ARG A 73 2.84 -6.13 8.64
C ARG A 73 2.92 -7.56 9.18
N ARG A 74 1.78 -8.18 9.49
CA ARG A 74 1.72 -9.57 9.99
C ARG A 74 1.72 -10.61 8.88
N ALA A 75 1.57 -10.21 7.62
CA ALA A 75 1.61 -11.14 6.50
C ALA A 75 3.00 -11.80 6.42
N PRO A 76 3.06 -13.15 6.39
CA PRO A 76 4.33 -13.85 6.28
C PRO A 76 5.04 -13.43 5.00
N ASN A 77 6.35 -13.20 5.09
CA ASN A 77 7.23 -12.79 4.00
C ASN A 77 7.19 -11.31 3.61
N LEU A 78 6.70 -10.42 4.46
CA LEU A 78 6.73 -8.99 4.17
C LEU A 78 8.12 -8.46 3.84
N LYS A 79 9.14 -8.88 4.60
CA LYS A 79 10.55 -8.52 4.36
C LYS A 79 11.13 -9.13 3.08
N LYS A 80 10.49 -10.16 2.52
CA LYS A 80 10.90 -10.77 1.24
C LYS A 80 10.57 -9.83 0.07
N TRP A 81 9.52 -9.04 0.21
CA TRP A 81 9.05 -8.11 -0.80
C TRP A 81 9.48 -6.71 -0.38
N ASN A 82 9.97 -5.87 -1.29
CA ASN A 82 10.45 -4.52 -0.95
C ASN A 82 9.27 -3.59 -0.61
N LEU A 83 8.57 -3.86 0.49
CA LEU A 83 7.28 -3.28 0.84
C LEU A 83 7.36 -2.55 2.18
N ASN A 84 7.18 -1.22 2.12
CA ASN A 84 7.13 -0.34 3.27
C ASN A 84 5.68 0.06 3.60
N ALA A 85 5.39 0.34 4.87
CA ALA A 85 4.05 0.72 5.33
C ALA A 85 4.13 1.97 6.20
N TYR A 86 3.32 2.97 5.89
CA TYR A 86 3.32 4.26 6.57
C TYR A 86 1.90 4.66 6.97
N ILE A 87 1.71 5.11 8.21
CA ILE A 87 0.46 5.73 8.63
C ILE A 87 0.49 7.18 8.14
N GLY A 88 -0.57 7.62 7.45
CA GLY A 88 -0.63 8.98 6.93
C GLY A 88 -2.02 9.41 6.50
N THR A 89 -2.25 10.73 6.52
CA THR A 89 -3.43 11.35 5.93
C THR A 89 -3.02 12.09 4.66
N LEU A 90 -3.87 12.08 3.64
CA LEU A 90 -3.68 12.85 2.41
C LEU A 90 -3.58 14.37 2.65
N ARG A 91 -4.03 14.86 3.81
CA ARG A 91 -3.86 16.27 4.20
C ARG A 91 -2.42 16.62 4.62
N ARG A 92 -1.56 15.62 4.88
CA ARG A 92 -0.17 15.80 5.28
C ARG A 92 0.66 14.58 4.90
N THR A 93 1.11 14.54 3.66
CA THR A 93 2.14 13.60 3.19
C THR A 93 3.28 14.39 2.56
N PHE A 94 4.46 14.35 3.18
CA PHE A 94 5.70 14.84 2.60
C PHE A 94 6.31 13.69 1.79
N PHE A 95 6.19 13.76 0.47
CA PHE A 95 7.13 13.06 -0.40
C PHE A 95 8.30 14.02 -0.62
N HIS A 96 9.52 13.62 -0.24
CA HIS A 96 10.70 14.31 -0.77
C HIS A 96 10.69 14.09 -2.28
N GLN A 97 10.55 15.18 -3.04
CA GLN A 97 10.72 15.16 -4.49
C GLN A 97 12.17 14.79 -4.75
N ASN A 98 12.42 13.68 -5.44
CA ASN A 98 13.73 13.42 -5.99
C ASN A 98 13.95 14.36 -7.17
N GLU A 99 15.00 15.14 -7.01
CA GLU A 99 15.63 16.04 -7.96
C GLU A 99 16.11 15.21 -9.16
N HIS A 100 15.36 15.23 -10.25
CA HIS A 100 15.87 14.78 -11.54
C HIS A 100 16.17 16.02 -12.36
N GLY A 101 17.44 16.45 -12.27
CA GLY A 101 18.03 17.42 -13.18
C GLY A 101 18.01 16.87 -14.61
N ILE A 102 17.52 17.71 -15.51
CA ILE A 102 17.79 17.68 -16.94
C ILE A 102 18.84 18.73 -17.25
#